data_AF-A0A1B9GBY2-F1
#
_entry.id   AF-A0A1B9GBY2-F1
#
_cell.length_a   1.000
_cell.length_b   1.000
_cell.length_c   1.000
_cell.angle_alpha   90.00
_cell.angle_beta   90.00
_cell.angle_gamma   90.00
#
_symmetry.space_group_name_H-M   'P 1'
#
loop_
_entity.id
_entity.type
_entity.pdbx_description
1 polymer ?
#
loop_
_entity_poly.entity_id
_entity_poly.type
_entity_poly.pdbx_seq_one_letter_code
_entity_poly.pdbx_strand_id
1 'polypeptide(L)'
;MPSITKMIFGNGPLGPSIAPWIRQRPGLQKYWARWSNFYKNAAGYRQKGYLYDDLIVEETPQVQKALQRLSPKERYDRVFRMRRGIQQSMGHKQLPKEQWTTPEQDVRYLTPLIEQVVAEEAERAEWDYMTVEKIQQKRAEKRNIFSKREGHH
;
A
#
# COMPACT_ATOMS: atom_id res chain seq x y z
N MET A 1 10.31 -15.45 -4.88
CA MET A 1 9.85 -14.47 -5.89
C MET A 1 8.43 -14.06 -5.52
N PRO A 2 8.09 -12.76 -5.38
CA PRO A 2 6.69 -12.38 -5.21
C PRO A 2 5.89 -12.89 -6.41
N SER A 3 4.71 -13.47 -6.17
CA SER A 3 3.91 -14.07 -7.23
C SER A 3 3.56 -13.03 -8.29
N ILE A 4 3.44 -13.46 -9.56
CA ILE A 4 3.09 -12.61 -10.71
C ILE A 4 1.77 -11.85 -10.44
N THR A 5 0.85 -12.47 -9.69
CA THR A 5 -0.40 -11.87 -9.23
C THR A 5 -0.19 -10.61 -8.39
N LYS A 6 0.82 -10.58 -7.51
CA LYS A 6 1.16 -9.41 -6.68
C LYS A 6 1.85 -8.29 -7.49
N MET A 7 2.45 -8.61 -8.64
CA MET A 7 3.12 -7.65 -9.53
C MET A 7 2.17 -6.98 -10.54
N ILE A 8 1.12 -7.68 -11.00
CA ILE A 8 0.23 -7.22 -12.08
C ILE A 8 -1.10 -6.66 -11.54
N PHE A 9 -1.65 -7.23 -10.47
CA PHE A 9 -2.94 -6.83 -9.89
C PHE A 9 -2.74 -6.25 -8.48
N GLY A 10 -2.11 -5.09 -8.40
CA GLY A 10 -2.02 -4.32 -7.15
C GLY A 10 -3.42 -3.92 -6.67
N ASN A 11 -4.11 -4.83 -5.98
CA ASN A 11 -5.44 -4.61 -5.41
C ASN A 11 -5.31 -3.89 -4.07
N GLY A 12 -4.79 -2.67 -4.10
CA GLY A 12 -4.59 -1.89 -2.91
C GLY A 12 -4.26 -0.42 -3.21
N PRO A 13 -4.22 0.42 -2.17
CA PRO A 13 -4.07 1.87 -2.29
C PRO A 13 -2.71 2.34 -2.87
N LEU A 14 -1.73 1.42 -3.00
CA LEU A 14 -0.42 1.72 -3.58
C LEU A 14 -0.36 1.53 -5.11
N GLY A 15 -1.41 0.96 -5.72
CA GLY A 15 -1.48 0.67 -7.15
C GLY A 15 -0.56 -0.48 -7.62
N PRO A 16 -0.61 -0.84 -8.91
CA PRO A 16 0.25 -1.88 -9.48
C PRO A 16 1.72 -1.45 -9.48
N SER A 17 2.63 -2.39 -9.19
CA SER A 17 4.06 -2.09 -9.07
C SER A 17 4.92 -3.09 -9.85
N ILE A 18 5.59 -2.57 -10.90
CA ILE A 18 6.63 -3.28 -11.64
C ILE A 18 8.01 -3.22 -10.95
N ALA A 19 8.13 -2.48 -9.84
CA ALA A 19 9.40 -2.26 -9.16
C ALA A 19 10.11 -3.55 -8.71
N PRO A 20 9.41 -4.58 -8.17
CA PRO A 20 10.05 -5.84 -7.80
C PRO A 20 10.71 -6.56 -8.99
N TRP A 21 10.14 -6.43 -10.19
CA TRP A 21 10.71 -7.01 -11.41
C TRP A 21 11.94 -6.22 -11.89
N ILE A 22 11.86 -4.88 -11.88
CA ILE A 22 12.99 -4.01 -12.26
C ILE A 22 14.21 -4.25 -11.35
N ARG A 23 14.00 -4.38 -10.03
CA ARG A 23 15.09 -4.60 -9.06
C ARG A 23 15.86 -5.89 -9.26
N GLN A 24 15.28 -6.90 -9.91
CA GLN A 24 15.96 -8.17 -10.21
C GLN A 24 17.00 -8.05 -11.34
N ARG A 25 16.95 -6.96 -12.13
CA ARG A 25 17.81 -6.75 -13.31
C ARG A 25 18.73 -5.54 -13.09
N PRO A 26 20.02 -5.72 -12.74
CA PRO A 26 20.90 -4.61 -12.34
C PRO A 26 21.06 -3.50 -13.39
N GLY A 27 21.20 -3.86 -14.67
CA GLY A 27 21.33 -2.87 -15.76
C GLY A 27 20.07 -2.02 -15.93
N LEU A 28 18.90 -2.68 -15.90
CA LEU A 28 17.61 -2.02 -16.00
C LEU A 28 17.34 -1.13 -14.76
N GLN A 29 17.68 -1.64 -13.57
CA GLN A 29 17.56 -0.89 -12.32
C GLN A 29 18.40 0.39 -12.33
N LYS A 30 19.66 0.34 -12.81
CA LYS A 30 20.49 1.55 -12.93
C LYS A 30 19.91 2.56 -13.93
N TYR A 31 19.39 2.10 -15.07
CA TYR A 31 18.74 2.96 -16.06
C TYR A 31 17.52 3.65 -15.46
N TRP A 32 16.59 2.89 -14.88
CA TRP A 32 15.36 3.43 -14.28
C TRP A 32 15.61 4.27 -13.04
N ALA A 33 16.66 4.00 -12.26
CA ALA A 33 17.00 4.80 -11.09
C ALA A 33 17.29 6.27 -11.47
N ARG A 34 17.97 6.50 -12.60
CA ARG A 34 18.26 7.86 -13.11
C ARG A 34 16.97 8.60 -13.45
N TRP A 35 16.07 7.94 -14.20
CA TRP A 35 14.77 8.50 -14.58
C TRP A 35 13.86 8.73 -13.36
N SER A 36 13.84 7.79 -12.43
CA SER A 36 13.09 7.92 -11.17
C SER A 36 13.56 9.12 -10.36
N ASN A 37 14.88 9.32 -10.23
CA ASN A 37 15.43 10.45 -9.48
C ASN A 37 15.10 11.79 -10.17
N PHE A 38 15.20 11.84 -11.50
CA PHE A 38 14.77 13.01 -12.27
C PHE A 38 13.29 13.33 -12.04
N TYR A 39 12.42 12.33 -12.15
CA TYR A 39 10.97 12.49 -11.94
C TYR A 39 10.64 12.99 -10.53
N LYS A 40 11.26 12.42 -9.49
CA LYS A 40 11.05 12.86 -8.09
C LYS A 40 11.43 14.33 -7.89
N ASN A 41 12.50 14.78 -8.52
CA ASN A 41 12.93 16.17 -8.45
C ASN A 41 11.97 17.09 -9.24
N ALA A 42 11.52 16.65 -10.42
CA ALA A 42 10.56 17.38 -11.24
C ALA A 42 9.16 17.49 -10.62
N ALA A 43 8.74 16.48 -9.86
CA ALA A 43 7.43 16.45 -9.19
C ALA A 43 7.26 17.55 -8.12
N GLY A 44 8.34 18.16 -7.63
CA GLY A 44 8.29 19.37 -6.81
C GLY A 44 7.75 19.21 -5.39
N TYR A 45 7.26 18.04 -4.98
CA TYR A 45 6.73 17.82 -3.63
C TYR A 45 7.77 18.11 -2.53
N ARG A 46 9.05 17.82 -2.78
CA ARG A 46 10.17 18.12 -1.87
C ARG A 46 10.36 19.62 -1.65
N GLN A 47 10.02 20.46 -2.63
CA GLN A 47 10.10 21.93 -2.53
C GLN A 47 9.03 22.51 -1.61
N LYS A 48 7.92 21.77 -1.42
CA LYS A 48 6.88 22.06 -0.41
C LYS A 48 7.17 21.37 0.92
N GLY A 49 8.25 20.60 0.98
CA GLY A 49 8.70 19.90 2.18
C GLY A 49 7.84 18.69 2.55
N TYR A 50 7.23 18.05 1.54
CA TYR A 50 6.54 16.78 1.66
C TYR A 50 7.51 15.60 1.54
N LEU A 51 7.14 14.48 2.16
CA LEU A 51 7.68 13.18 1.82
C LEU A 51 6.79 12.52 0.75
N TYR A 52 7.34 11.56 0.01
CA TYR A 52 6.58 10.85 -1.03
C TYR A 52 5.29 10.21 -0.50
N ASP A 53 5.35 9.62 0.70
CA ASP A 53 4.21 8.95 1.33
C ASP A 53 3.11 9.92 1.80
N ASP A 54 3.40 11.22 1.91
CA ASP A 54 2.38 12.23 2.21
C ASP A 54 1.43 12.47 1.02
N LEU A 55 1.80 12.01 -0.19
CA LEU A 55 1.00 12.14 -1.42
C LEU A 55 0.04 10.97 -1.65
N ILE A 56 0.06 9.96 -0.78
CA ILE A 56 -0.82 8.80 -0.88
C ILE A 56 -2.25 9.21 -0.49
N VAL A 57 -3.23 8.74 -1.27
CA VAL A 57 -4.66 8.97 -1.06
C VAL A 57 -5.10 8.33 0.26
N GLU A 58 -5.62 9.15 1.17
CA GLU A 58 -5.94 8.73 2.54
C GLU A 58 -7.34 8.11 2.66
N GLU A 59 -8.22 8.33 1.70
CA GLU A 59 -9.64 8.01 1.75
C GLU A 59 -9.94 6.50 1.69
N THR A 60 -8.91 5.67 1.52
CA THR A 60 -9.07 4.21 1.51
C THR A 60 -9.02 3.62 2.92
N PRO A 61 -9.86 2.61 3.25
CA PRO A 61 -9.87 1.98 4.58
C PRO A 61 -8.51 1.44 5.01
N GLN A 62 -7.73 0.90 4.06
CA GLN A 62 -6.42 0.34 4.32
C GLN A 62 -5.41 1.42 4.75
N VAL A 63 -5.43 2.58 4.08
CA VAL A 63 -4.55 3.70 4.45
C VAL A 63 -4.98 4.29 5.79
N GLN A 64 -6.28 4.42 6.06
CA GLN A 64 -6.77 4.85 7.38
C GLN A 64 -6.30 3.91 8.50
N LYS A 65 -6.39 2.60 8.31
CA LYS A 65 -5.88 1.60 9.27
C LYS A 65 -4.35 1.70 9.43
N ALA A 66 -3.62 1.97 8.35
CA ALA A 66 -2.17 2.19 8.40
C ALA A 66 -1.80 3.49 9.16
N LEU A 67 -2.53 4.59 8.95
CA LEU A 67 -2.34 5.86 9.68
C LEU A 67 -2.59 5.71 11.18
N GLN A 68 -3.54 4.86 11.57
CA GLN A 68 -3.80 4.54 12.98
C GLN A 68 -2.63 3.81 13.65
N ARG A 69 -1.82 3.04 12.89
CA ARG A 69 -0.65 2.31 13.38
C ARG A 69 0.60 3.17 13.54
N LEU A 70 0.65 4.33 12.89
CA LEU A 70 1.80 5.24 13.00
C LEU A 70 2.05 5.64 14.45
N SER A 71 3.33 5.82 14.79
CA SER A 71 3.69 6.38 16.09
C SER A 71 3.10 7.79 16.25
N PRO A 72 2.82 8.25 17.49
CA PRO A 72 2.30 9.59 17.72
C PRO A 72 3.19 10.69 17.13
N LYS A 73 4.52 10.49 17.17
CA LYS A 73 5.50 11.41 16.61
C LYS A 73 5.38 11.52 15.08
N GLU A 74 5.40 10.40 14.38
CA GLU A 74 5.29 10.39 12.91
C GLU A 74 3.96 10.96 12.43
N ARG A 75 2.87 10.67 13.16
CA ARG A 75 1.55 11.25 12.89
C ARG A 75 1.57 12.77 13.02
N TYR A 76 2.18 13.30 14.08
CA TYR A 76 2.33 14.74 14.27
C TYR A 76 3.18 15.38 13.16
N ASP A 77 4.36 14.79 12.88
CA ASP A 77 5.29 15.30 11.87
C ASP A 77 4.64 15.31 10.47
N ARG A 78 3.83 14.29 10.15
CA ARG A 78 3.02 14.24 8.93
C ARG A 78 2.03 15.40 8.86
N VAL A 79 1.22 15.60 9.89
CA VAL A 79 0.23 16.68 9.94
C VAL A 79 0.90 18.05 9.81
N PHE A 80 2.08 18.23 10.42
CA PHE A 80 2.87 19.44 10.29
C PHE A 80 3.31 19.68 8.83
N ARG A 81 3.86 18.66 8.14
CA ARG A 81 4.23 18.77 6.71
C ARG A 81 3.02 19.09 5.84
N MET A 82 1.88 18.45 6.09
CA MET A 82 0.60 18.73 5.41
C MET A 82 0.16 20.18 5.54
N ARG A 83 0.08 20.70 6.77
CA ARG A 83 -0.30 22.09 7.03
C ARG A 83 0.68 23.07 6.36
N ARG A 84 1.98 22.81 6.48
CA ARG A 84 3.02 23.64 5.86
C ARG A 84 2.86 23.70 4.35
N GLY A 85 2.71 22.55 3.68
CA GLY A 85 2.59 22.54 2.22
C GLY A 85 1.26 23.13 1.71
N ILE A 86 0.16 23.01 2.47
CA ILE A 86 -1.09 23.70 2.18
C ILE A 86 -0.89 25.23 2.26
N GLN A 87 -0.22 25.73 3.31
CA GLN A 87 0.10 27.15 3.43
C GLN A 87 0.93 27.67 2.24
N GLN A 88 1.94 26.91 1.83
CA GLN A 88 2.76 27.26 0.67
C GLN A 88 1.96 27.23 -0.63
N SER A 89 1.06 26.27 -0.77
CA SER A 89 0.17 26.18 -1.93
C SER A 89 -0.79 27.35 -2.01
N MET A 90 -1.40 27.76 -0.89
CA MET A 90 -2.28 28.94 -0.82
C MET A 90 -1.53 30.23 -1.18
N GLY A 91 -0.28 30.36 -0.73
CA GLY A 91 0.56 31.51 -1.04
C GLY A 91 1.21 31.49 -2.42
N HIS A 92 1.02 30.42 -3.21
CA HIS A 92 1.75 30.16 -4.46
C HIS A 92 3.27 30.32 -4.34
N LYS A 93 3.82 29.96 -3.17
CA LYS A 93 5.24 30.10 -2.84
C LYS A 93 5.86 28.73 -2.57
N GLN A 94 7.17 28.64 -2.78
CA GLN A 94 7.96 27.48 -2.39
C GLN A 94 8.65 27.76 -1.05
N LEU A 95 9.04 26.71 -0.35
CA LEU A 95 9.89 26.88 0.83
C LEU A 95 11.29 27.39 0.42
N PRO A 96 12.02 28.04 1.33
CA PRO A 96 13.45 28.25 1.17
C PRO A 96 14.17 26.91 0.90
N LYS A 97 15.23 26.93 0.07
CA LYS A 97 15.91 25.72 -0.39
C LYS A 97 16.48 24.87 0.75
N GLU A 98 16.85 25.51 1.85
CA GLU A 98 17.40 24.89 3.05
C GLU A 98 16.35 24.03 3.77
N GLN A 99 15.06 24.29 3.56
CA GLN A 99 13.95 23.56 4.15
C GLN A 99 13.35 22.50 3.22
N TRP A 100 13.92 22.33 2.02
CA TRP A 100 13.48 21.30 1.10
C TRP A 100 13.84 19.93 1.65
N THR A 101 12.94 18.97 1.45
CA THR A 101 13.20 17.58 1.82
C THR A 101 14.36 17.04 0.98
N THR A 102 15.42 16.57 1.64
CA THR A 102 16.55 15.96 0.93
C THR A 102 16.20 14.55 0.45
N PRO A 103 16.89 14.01 -0.56
CA PRO A 103 16.66 12.65 -1.03
C PRO A 103 16.79 11.58 0.07
N GLU A 104 17.63 11.82 1.07
CA GLU A 104 17.88 10.91 2.20
C GLU A 104 16.74 10.93 3.22
N GLN A 105 16.10 12.08 3.41
CA GLN A 105 14.95 12.26 4.29
C GLN A 105 13.65 11.72 3.69
N ASP A 106 13.59 11.57 2.36
CA ASP A 106 12.42 11.09 1.61
C ASP A 106 12.22 9.57 1.76
N VAL A 107 11.94 9.15 2.99
CA VAL A 107 11.76 7.76 3.42
C VAL A 107 10.28 7.36 3.33
N ARG A 108 10.05 6.10 2.96
CA ARG A 108 8.73 5.47 2.87
C ARG A 108 8.25 4.99 4.24
N TYR A 109 7.73 5.90 5.06
CA TYR A 109 7.30 5.61 6.43
C TYR A 109 5.91 4.95 6.53
N LEU A 110 5.02 5.19 5.55
CA LEU A 110 3.64 4.71 5.56
C LEU A 110 3.45 3.47 4.67
N THR A 111 4.15 3.42 3.54
CA THR A 111 4.15 2.28 2.60
C THR A 111 4.27 0.91 3.30
N PRO A 112 5.24 0.65 4.21
CA PRO A 112 5.36 -0.67 4.85
C PRO A 112 4.16 -1.03 5.73
N LEU A 113 3.53 -0.05 6.38
CA LEU A 113 2.33 -0.29 7.19
C LEU A 113 1.12 -0.61 6.32
N ILE A 114 1.00 0.05 5.17
CA ILE A 114 -0.03 -0.25 4.17
C ILE A 114 0.14 -1.68 3.64
N GLU A 115 1.37 -2.08 3.29
CA GLU A 115 1.65 -3.44 2.80
C GLU A 115 1.28 -4.51 3.84
N GLN A 116 1.53 -4.25 5.13
CA GLN A 116 1.11 -5.13 6.22
C GLN A 116 -0.42 -5.23 6.33
N VAL A 117 -1.13 -4.10 6.30
CA VAL A 117 -2.60 -4.09 6.35
C VAL A 117 -3.21 -4.85 5.19
N VAL A 118 -2.72 -4.62 3.97
CA VAL A 118 -3.21 -5.31 2.77
C VAL A 118 -2.92 -6.81 2.83
N ALA A 119 -1.76 -7.21 3.35
CA ALA A 119 -1.43 -8.62 3.55
C ALA A 119 -2.37 -9.30 4.57
N GLU A 120 -2.61 -8.65 5.71
CA GLU A 120 -3.55 -9.14 6.73
C GLU A 120 -4.98 -9.29 6.18
N GLU A 121 -5.45 -8.33 5.38
CA GLU A 121 -6.77 -8.39 4.76
C GLU A 121 -6.88 -9.50 3.73
N ALA A 122 -5.84 -9.70 2.92
CA ALA A 122 -5.77 -10.80 1.96
C ALA A 122 -5.77 -12.15 2.66
N GLU A 123 -4.97 -12.30 3.73
CA GLU A 123 -4.98 -13.51 4.56
C GLU A 123 -6.37 -13.74 5.14
N ARG A 124 -6.98 -12.74 5.79
CA ARG A 124 -8.33 -12.87 6.36
C ARG A 124 -9.36 -13.33 5.33
N ALA A 125 -9.34 -12.77 4.12
CA ALA A 125 -10.23 -13.17 3.04
C ALA A 125 -10.02 -14.63 2.60
N GLU A 126 -8.77 -15.08 2.51
CA GLU A 126 -8.43 -16.48 2.21
C GLU A 126 -8.94 -17.44 3.31
N TRP A 127 -8.75 -17.07 4.58
CA TRP A 127 -9.27 -17.83 5.73
C TRP A 127 -10.80 -17.91 5.70
N ASP A 128 -11.49 -16.80 5.45
CA ASP A 128 -12.96 -16.77 5.38
C ASP A 128 -13.47 -17.69 4.25
N TYR A 129 -12.85 -17.64 3.07
CA TYR A 129 -13.20 -18.54 1.95
C TYR A 129 -13.02 -20.02 2.30
N MET A 130 -11.87 -20.39 2.87
CA MET A 130 -11.58 -21.76 3.30
C MET A 130 -12.56 -22.28 4.36
N THR A 131 -13.08 -21.41 5.24
CA THR A 131 -14.09 -21.82 6.22
C THR A 131 -15.45 -22.10 5.58
N VAL A 132 -15.85 -21.28 4.61
CA VAL A 132 -17.11 -21.45 3.87
C VAL A 132 -17.10 -22.76 3.08
N GLU A 133 -16.01 -23.08 2.37
CA GLU A 133 -15.87 -24.35 1.65
C GLU A 133 -16.00 -25.55 2.57
N LYS A 134 -15.33 -25.55 3.73
CA LYS A 134 -15.44 -26.63 4.73
C LYS A 134 -16.86 -26.80 5.25
N ILE A 135 -17.60 -25.70 5.47
CA ILE A 135 -19.01 -25.76 5.91
C ILE A 135 -19.89 -26.34 4.80
N GLN A 136 -19.67 -25.94 3.55
CA GLN A 136 -20.41 -26.46 2.39
C GLN A 136 -20.15 -27.96 2.20
N GLN A 137 -18.90 -28.41 2.32
CA GLN A 137 -18.51 -29.83 2.28
C GLN A 137 -19.26 -30.63 3.34
N LYS A 138 -19.22 -30.21 4.62
CA LYS A 138 -19.95 -30.90 5.71
C LYS A 138 -21.46 -30.94 5.49
N ARG A 139 -22.06 -29.90 4.91
CA ARG A 139 -23.50 -29.87 4.59
C ARG A 139 -23.84 -30.81 3.43
N ALA A 140 -23.01 -30.87 2.40
CA ALA A 140 -23.16 -31.79 1.28
C ALA A 140 -23.04 -33.25 1.74
N GLU A 141 -22.06 -33.57 2.58
CA GLU A 141 -21.91 -34.89 3.20
C GLU A 141 -23.16 -35.30 3.99
N LYS A 142 -23.68 -34.42 4.86
CA LYS A 142 -24.92 -34.70 5.59
C LYS A 142 -26.09 -34.97 4.64
N ARG A 143 -26.30 -34.14 3.62
CA ARG A 143 -27.36 -34.34 2.61
C ARG A 143 -27.24 -35.71 1.92
N ASN A 144 -26.04 -36.09 1.51
CA ASN A 144 -25.78 -37.39 0.87
C ASN A 144 -26.05 -38.58 1.82
N ILE A 145 -25.80 -38.41 3.12
CA ILE A 145 -26.13 -39.44 4.13
C ILE A 145 -27.66 -39.58 4.27
N PHE A 146 -28.41 -38.48 4.30
CA PHE A 146 -29.87 -38.53 4.42
C PHE A 146 -30.52 -39.12 3.17
N SER A 147 -30.11 -38.71 1.96
CA SER A 147 -30.66 -39.28 0.72
C SER A 147 -30.39 -40.78 0.58
N LYS A 148 -29.24 -41.26 1.08
CA LYS A 148 -28.90 -42.69 1.08
C LYS A 148 -29.72 -43.51 2.07
N ARG A 149 -30.24 -42.88 3.14
CA ARG A 149 -31.09 -43.55 4.14
C ARG A 149 -32.55 -43.66 3.68
N GLU A 150 -33.06 -42.71 2.89
CA GLU A 150 -34.45 -42.73 2.41
C GLU A 150 -34.68 -43.62 1.17
N GLY A 151 -33.62 -44.02 0.46
CA GLY A 151 -33.69 -44.93 -0.70
C GLY A 151 -33.68 -46.44 -0.39
N HIS A 152 -33.75 -46.82 0.89
CA HIS A 152 -33.84 -48.22 1.33
C HIS A 152 -35.22 -48.48 1.95
N HIS A 153 -36.25 -48.52 1.12
CA HIS A 153 -37.56 -49.10 1.40
C HIS A 153 -38.12 -49.75 0.13
#